data_AF-A0A1C6PZ23-F1
#
_entry.id   AF-A0A1C6PZ23-F1
#
_cell.length_a   1.000
_cell.length_b   1.000
_cell.length_c   1.000
_cell.angle_alpha   90.00
_cell.angle_beta   90.00
_cell.angle_gamma   90.00
#
_symmetry.space_group_name_H-M   'P 1'
#
loop_
_entity.id
_entity.type
_entity.pdbx_description
1 polymer ?
#
loop_
_entity_poly.entity_id
_entity_poly.type
_entity_poly.pdbx_seq_one_letter_code
_entity_poly.pdbx_strand_id
1 'polypeptide(L)'
;MTMRTVSLHSGQGSDQFPAPKSGMCPIAGRFLANLRLAPQYQRVLERRHRAEAPHEDLVDHLVRSTPLQRGEAARVVLDVLAYFDETTEEFVRRRHRELQSQGLRNEEIFERIRHEMPHRAVAPPDLSARQLRRLVYG
;
A
#
# COMPACT_ATOMS: atom_id res chain seq x y z
N MET A 1 58.25 -22.81 -4.08
CA MET A 1 57.22 -23.62 -3.42
C MET A 1 55.86 -22.98 -3.70
N THR A 2 55.35 -23.18 -4.92
CA THR A 2 54.19 -24.03 -5.26
C THR A 2 52.86 -23.49 -4.73
N MET A 3 52.12 -22.85 -5.63
CA MET A 3 50.71 -22.49 -5.49
C MET A 3 49.85 -23.74 -5.23
N ARG A 4 48.86 -23.60 -4.35
CA ARG A 4 47.72 -24.52 -4.27
C ARG A 4 46.44 -23.75 -4.52
N THR A 5 45.93 -23.92 -5.74
CA THR A 5 44.57 -23.62 -6.16
C THR A 5 43.58 -24.49 -5.39
N VAL A 6 42.50 -23.90 -4.87
CA VAL A 6 41.36 -24.67 -4.36
C VAL A 6 40.19 -24.48 -5.32
N SER A 7 39.79 -25.59 -5.92
CA SER A 7 38.84 -25.69 -7.02
C SER A 7 37.40 -25.40 -6.58
N LEU A 8 36.67 -24.63 -7.38
CA LEU A 8 35.21 -24.54 -7.32
C LEU A 8 34.61 -25.87 -7.76
N HIS A 9 34.05 -26.63 -6.83
CA HIS A 9 33.12 -27.72 -7.11
C HIS A 9 31.80 -27.41 -6.40
N SER A 10 30.93 -26.65 -7.05
CA SER A 10 29.51 -26.60 -6.70
C SER A 10 28.76 -27.46 -7.71
N GLY A 11 28.26 -28.59 -7.21
CA GLY A 11 27.76 -29.70 -7.99
C GLY A 11 26.58 -29.33 -8.90
N GLN A 12 26.65 -29.86 -10.13
CA GLN A 12 25.47 -30.10 -10.95
C GLN A 12 24.60 -31.14 -10.25
N GLY A 13 23.59 -30.70 -9.50
CA GLY A 13 22.47 -31.53 -9.06
C GLY A 13 21.32 -31.34 -10.04
N SER A 14 21.20 -32.21 -11.04
CA SER A 14 19.99 -32.30 -11.87
C SER A 14 18.89 -33.01 -11.08
N ASP A 15 18.15 -32.28 -10.27
CA ASP A 15 16.94 -32.81 -9.65
C ASP A 15 15.85 -32.96 -10.73
N GLN A 16 15.75 -34.16 -11.27
CA GLN A 16 14.67 -34.58 -12.15
C GLN A 16 13.39 -34.72 -11.31
N PHE A 17 12.60 -33.65 -11.20
CA PHE A 17 11.31 -33.72 -10.51
C PHE A 17 10.24 -34.34 -11.42
N PRO A 18 9.53 -35.40 -10.98
CA PRO A 18 8.45 -35.99 -11.75
C PRO A 18 7.27 -35.02 -11.85
N ALA A 19 6.57 -35.04 -13.00
CA ALA A 19 5.38 -34.24 -13.22
C ALA A 19 4.27 -34.57 -12.20
N PRO A 20 3.53 -33.58 -11.69
CA PRO A 20 2.52 -33.79 -10.66
C PRO A 20 1.33 -34.61 -11.20
N LYS A 21 0.91 -35.62 -10.43
CA LYS A 21 -0.35 -36.35 -10.70
C LYS A 21 -1.54 -35.49 -10.28
N SER A 22 -2.61 -35.52 -11.07
CA SER A 22 -3.87 -34.84 -10.77
C SER A 22 -4.48 -35.37 -9.47
N GLY A 23 -4.66 -34.48 -8.48
CA GLY A 23 -5.40 -34.80 -7.25
C GLY A 23 -4.73 -34.44 -5.93
N MET A 24 -3.56 -33.78 -5.91
CA MET A 24 -2.92 -33.35 -4.67
C MET A 24 -2.68 -31.85 -4.65
N CYS A 25 -3.25 -31.17 -3.64
CA CYS A 25 -3.02 -29.74 -3.38
C CYS A 25 -1.55 -29.51 -2.96
N PRO A 26 -0.84 -28.50 -3.50
CA PRO A 26 0.54 -28.27 -3.11
C PRO A 26 0.60 -27.65 -1.71
N ILE A 27 1.72 -27.92 -1.03
CA ILE A 27 2.07 -27.47 0.32
C ILE A 27 1.89 -25.95 0.44
N ALA A 28 1.21 -25.52 1.51
CA ALA A 28 0.97 -24.11 1.80
C ALA A 28 2.29 -23.31 1.86
N GLY A 29 2.31 -22.16 1.18
CA GLY A 29 3.30 -21.10 1.43
C GLY A 29 4.49 -20.99 0.48
N ARG A 30 4.70 -21.87 -0.51
CA ARG A 30 5.77 -21.67 -1.50
C ARG A 30 5.23 -21.02 -2.78
N PHE A 31 5.40 -19.71 -2.90
CA PHE A 31 5.16 -19.01 -4.17
C PHE A 31 6.17 -19.50 -5.22
N LEU A 32 5.68 -20.24 -6.22
CA LEU A 32 6.43 -20.48 -7.45
C LEU A 32 6.54 -19.14 -8.19
N ALA A 33 7.73 -18.52 -8.13
CA ALA A 33 8.03 -17.26 -8.81
C ALA A 33 7.77 -17.29 -10.33
N ASN A 34 7.57 -18.47 -10.93
CA ASN A 34 7.38 -18.67 -12.37
C ASN A 34 5.92 -18.76 -12.86
N LEU A 35 4.90 -18.67 -12.00
CA LEU A 35 3.50 -18.59 -12.47
C LEU A 35 3.09 -17.19 -12.98
N ARG A 36 3.97 -16.19 -12.84
CA ARG A 36 3.74 -14.81 -13.28
C ARG A 36 3.79 -14.60 -14.81
N LEU A 37 4.12 -15.63 -15.59
CA LEU A 37 4.33 -15.53 -17.04
C LEU A 37 3.33 -16.34 -17.89
N ALA A 38 2.37 -17.01 -17.27
CA ALA A 38 1.39 -17.80 -18.01
C ALA A 38 0.23 -16.90 -18.49
N PRO A 39 -0.05 -16.81 -19.80
CA PRO A 39 -1.06 -15.91 -20.36
C PRO A 39 -2.48 -16.17 -19.81
N GLN A 40 -2.75 -17.39 -19.35
CA GLN A 40 -4.01 -17.76 -18.70
C GLN A 40 -4.24 -17.07 -17.34
N TYR A 41 -3.18 -16.69 -16.61
CA TYR A 41 -3.30 -15.93 -15.35
C TYR A 41 -3.32 -14.43 -15.59
N GLN A 42 -2.73 -13.98 -16.70
CA GLN A 42 -2.72 -12.57 -17.09
C GLN A 42 -4.14 -12.05 -17.33
N ARG A 43 -5.01 -12.84 -17.97
CA ARG A 43 -6.43 -12.49 -18.16
C ARG A 43 -7.23 -12.31 -16.87
N VAL A 44 -6.85 -13.00 -15.78
CA VAL A 44 -7.53 -12.89 -14.48
C VAL A 44 -7.09 -11.62 -13.73
N LEU A 45 -5.80 -11.28 -13.82
CA LEU A 45 -5.26 -10.04 -13.25
C LEU A 45 -5.68 -8.81 -14.08
N GLU A 46 -5.66 -8.92 -15.41
CA GLU A 46 -6.15 -7.91 -16.34
C GLU A 46 -7.67 -7.70 -16.22
N ARG A 47 -8.46 -8.75 -15.95
CA ARG A 47 -9.90 -8.59 -15.64
C ARG A 47 -10.13 -7.75 -14.37
N ARG A 48 -9.27 -7.87 -13.36
CA ARG A 48 -9.33 -7.02 -12.16
C ARG A 48 -8.89 -5.59 -12.44
N HIS A 49 -7.95 -5.37 -13.35
CA HIS A 49 -7.50 -4.04 -13.76
C HIS A 49 -8.39 -3.36 -14.82
N ARG A 50 -9.24 -4.12 -15.52
CA ARG A 50 -10.11 -3.65 -16.63
C ARG A 50 -11.57 -3.43 -16.22
N ALA A 51 -11.97 -3.78 -15.00
CA ALA A 51 -13.27 -3.40 -14.45
C ALA A 51 -13.23 -1.90 -14.07
N GLU A 52 -13.16 -1.05 -15.10
CA GLU A 52 -12.90 0.40 -15.06
C GLU A 52 -11.63 0.81 -14.32
N ALA A 53 -10.90 1.81 -14.83
CA ALA A 53 -9.94 2.47 -13.96
C ALA A 53 -10.74 2.93 -12.73
N PRO A 54 -10.26 2.67 -11.49
CA PRO A 54 -10.99 3.08 -10.30
C PRO A 54 -11.42 4.54 -10.48
N HIS A 55 -12.72 4.81 -10.34
CA HIS A 55 -13.33 6.14 -10.43
C HIS A 55 -13.64 6.69 -11.86
N GLU A 56 -13.66 5.90 -12.93
CA GLU A 56 -14.12 6.38 -14.27
C GLU A 56 -15.53 7.00 -14.24
N ASP A 57 -16.47 6.41 -13.50
CA ASP A 57 -17.82 6.98 -13.31
C ASP A 57 -17.80 8.41 -12.74
N LEU A 58 -16.85 8.67 -11.83
CA LEU A 58 -16.68 9.99 -11.21
C LEU A 58 -16.02 10.96 -12.20
N VAL A 59 -15.06 10.50 -12.99
CA VAL A 59 -14.47 11.28 -14.09
C VAL A 59 -15.54 11.65 -15.13
N ASP A 60 -16.38 10.71 -15.52
CA ASP A 60 -17.52 10.92 -16.43
C ASP A 60 -18.55 11.90 -15.86
N HIS A 61 -18.79 11.85 -14.55
CA HIS A 61 -19.63 12.84 -13.89
C HIS A 61 -19.02 14.24 -13.97
N LEU A 62 -17.73 14.39 -13.64
CA LEU A 62 -17.02 15.68 -13.64
C LEU A 62 -16.93 16.31 -15.03
N VAL A 63 -16.63 15.52 -16.06
CA VAL A 63 -16.60 15.98 -17.45
C VAL A 63 -17.97 16.48 -17.91
N ARG A 64 -19.07 15.93 -17.37
CA ARG A 64 -20.44 16.36 -17.71
C ARG A 64 -20.89 17.60 -16.92
N SER A 65 -20.41 17.78 -15.70
CA SER A 65 -20.87 18.85 -14.79
C SER A 65 -19.94 20.07 -14.74
N THR A 66 -18.75 19.97 -15.32
CA THR A 66 -17.71 21.02 -15.30
C THR A 66 -17.08 21.17 -16.69
N PRO A 67 -16.39 22.29 -16.99
CA PRO A 67 -15.66 22.46 -18.26
C PRO A 67 -14.32 21.70 -18.33
N LEU A 68 -14.04 20.77 -17.40
CA LEU A 68 -12.78 20.03 -17.36
C LEU A 68 -12.68 19.00 -18.49
N GLN A 69 -11.51 18.89 -19.11
CA GLN A 69 -11.22 17.79 -20.00
C GLN A 69 -11.03 16.49 -19.21
N ARG A 70 -11.25 15.34 -19.85
CA ARG A 70 -11.16 14.02 -19.19
C ARG A 70 -9.83 13.81 -18.44
N GLY A 71 -8.71 14.21 -19.04
CA GLY A 71 -7.39 14.10 -18.40
C GLY A 71 -7.24 14.98 -17.16
N GLU A 72 -7.82 16.18 -17.17
CA GLU A 72 -7.80 17.10 -16.03
C GLU A 72 -8.69 16.57 -14.91
N ALA A 73 -9.90 16.13 -15.24
CA ALA A 73 -10.83 15.53 -14.28
C ALA A 73 -10.21 14.29 -13.60
N ALA A 74 -9.58 13.39 -14.36
CA ALA A 74 -8.88 12.24 -13.81
C ALA A 74 -7.76 12.64 -12.84
N ARG A 75 -6.99 13.68 -13.17
CA ARG A 75 -5.94 14.18 -12.28
C ARG A 75 -6.48 14.79 -11.01
N VAL A 76 -7.55 15.59 -11.09
CA VAL A 76 -8.23 16.14 -9.92
C VAL A 76 -8.74 15.03 -9.01
N VAL A 77 -9.33 13.97 -9.57
CA VAL A 77 -9.78 12.81 -8.78
C VAL A 77 -8.60 12.17 -8.06
N LEU A 78 -7.49 11.92 -8.74
CA LEU A 78 -6.29 11.35 -8.12
C LEU A 78 -5.72 12.27 -7.04
N ASP A 79 -5.67 13.58 -7.27
CA ASP A 79 -5.14 14.56 -6.33
C ASP A 79 -6.03 14.67 -5.08
N VAL A 80 -7.34 14.65 -5.26
CA VAL A 80 -8.31 14.64 -4.14
C VAL A 80 -8.18 13.35 -3.35
N LEU A 81 -8.16 12.19 -4.02
CA LEU A 81 -7.99 10.91 -3.34
C LEU A 81 -6.65 10.87 -2.58
N ALA A 82 -5.57 11.33 -3.19
CA ALA A 82 -4.27 11.43 -2.53
C ALA A 82 -4.30 12.37 -1.31
N TYR A 83 -5.04 13.48 -1.39
CA TYR A 83 -5.25 14.38 -0.25
C TYR A 83 -5.99 13.69 0.91
N PHE A 84 -6.91 12.77 0.59
CA PHE A 84 -7.68 12.01 1.56
C PHE A 84 -7.03 10.70 2.01
N ASP A 85 -5.99 10.24 1.33
CA ASP A 85 -5.32 8.95 1.60
C ASP A 85 -4.40 9.01 2.83
N GLU A 86 -4.11 10.21 3.37
CA GLU A 86 -3.38 10.34 4.63
C GLU A 86 -4.15 9.60 5.72
N THR A 87 -3.57 8.50 6.18
CA THR A 87 -4.19 7.69 7.23
C THR A 87 -4.23 8.48 8.53
N THR A 88 -5.16 8.12 9.42
CA THR A 88 -5.22 8.74 10.76
C THR A 88 -3.89 8.60 11.51
N GLU A 89 -3.19 7.49 11.33
CA GLU A 89 -1.88 7.24 11.93
C GLU A 89 -0.80 8.20 11.38
N GLU A 90 -0.72 8.36 10.05
CA GLU A 90 0.22 9.26 9.39
C GLU A 90 0.00 10.72 9.80
N PHE A 91 -1.27 11.17 9.79
CA PHE A 91 -1.64 12.50 10.26
C PHE A 91 -1.18 12.73 11.70
N VAL A 92 -1.50 11.79 12.61
CA VAL A 92 -1.17 11.91 14.05
C VAL A 92 0.35 12.00 14.23
N ARG A 93 1.11 11.16 13.53
CA ARG A 93 2.59 11.17 13.60
C ARG A 93 3.20 12.44 13.03
N ARG A 94 2.66 12.96 11.92
CA ARG A 94 3.13 14.20 11.31
C ARG A 94 2.82 15.40 12.22
N ARG A 95 1.57 15.57 12.64
CA ARG A 95 1.16 16.67 13.54
C ARG A 95 1.85 16.63 14.90
N HIS A 96 2.06 15.44 15.47
CA HIS A 96 2.84 15.30 16.70
C HIS A 96 4.26 15.86 16.54
N ARG A 97 4.96 15.50 15.45
CA ARG A 97 6.32 16.02 15.18
C ARG A 97 6.32 17.53 14.97
N GLU A 98 5.33 18.06 14.25
CA GLU A 98 5.20 19.51 14.04
C GLU A 98 5.01 20.26 15.38
N LEU A 99 4.08 19.82 16.23
CA LEU A 99 3.84 20.46 17.53
C LEU A 99 5.00 20.24 18.52
N GLN A 100 5.68 19.10 18.47
CA GLN A 100 6.87 18.85 19.27
C GLN A 100 8.02 19.79 18.87
N SER A 101 8.20 20.07 17.58
CA SER A 101 9.20 21.03 17.10
C SER A 101 8.92 22.47 17.56
N GLN A 102 7.66 22.79 17.89
CA GLN A 102 7.24 24.05 18.48
C GLN A 102 7.43 24.10 20.01
N GLY A 103 7.92 23.03 20.63
CA GLY A 103 8.21 22.96 22.06
C GLY A 103 7.01 22.66 22.97
N LEU A 104 5.87 22.22 22.42
CA LEU A 104 4.70 21.85 23.22
C LEU A 104 4.96 20.57 24.03
N ARG A 105 4.34 20.47 25.21
CA ARG A 105 4.41 19.27 26.05
C ARG A 105 3.51 18.17 25.47
N ASN A 106 3.89 16.91 25.65
CA ASN A 106 3.16 15.77 25.08
C ASN A 106 1.66 15.76 25.40
N GLU A 107 1.26 16.10 26.63
CA GLU A 107 -0.15 16.19 27.02
C GLU A 107 -0.92 17.24 26.20
N GLU A 108 -0.32 18.42 26.01
CA GLU A 108 -0.88 19.52 25.21
C GLU A 108 -0.96 19.13 23.72
N ILE A 109 0.05 18.40 23.23
CA ILE A 109 0.06 17.87 21.86
C ILE A 109 -1.11 16.92 21.63
N PHE A 110 -1.30 15.93 22.51
CA PHE A 110 -2.36 14.93 22.32
C PHE A 110 -3.76 15.52 22.45
N GLU A 111 -3.97 16.49 23.37
CA GLU A 111 -5.25 17.19 23.45
C GLU A 111 -5.51 18.06 22.22
N ARG A 112 -4.50 18.77 21.72
CA ARG A 112 -4.64 19.54 20.48
C ARG A 112 -4.94 18.66 19.27
N ILE A 113 -4.24 17.53 19.12
CA ILE A 113 -4.51 16.57 18.05
C ILE A 113 -5.94 16.05 18.15
N ARG A 114 -6.44 15.73 19.37
CA ARG A 114 -7.82 15.29 19.56
C ARG A 114 -8.83 16.34 19.10
N HIS A 115 -8.58 17.62 19.35
CA HIS A 115 -9.43 18.71 18.85
C HIS A 115 -9.36 18.91 17.33
N GLU A 116 -8.22 18.60 16.70
CA GLU A 116 -8.05 18.69 15.25
C GLU A 116 -8.71 17.51 14.49
N MET A 117 -8.87 16.34 15.14
CA MET A 117 -9.41 15.10 14.52
C MET A 117 -10.81 15.25 13.89
N PRO A 118 -11.82 15.84 14.55
CA PRO A 118 -13.17 15.97 13.97
C PRO A 118 -13.24 16.89 12.76
N HIS A 119 -12.23 17.76 12.59
CA HIS A 119 -12.16 18.70 11.47
C HIS A 119 -11.54 18.08 10.21
N ARG A 120 -11.07 16.84 10.29
CA ARG A 120 -10.58 16.10 9.11
C ARG A 120 -11.76 15.74 8.23
N ALA A 121 -11.56 15.86 6.93
CA ALA A 121 -12.62 15.62 5.98
C ALA A 121 -12.97 14.11 5.85
N VAL A 122 -12.08 13.20 6.29
CA VAL A 122 -12.45 11.86 6.76
C VAL A 122 -12.15 11.78 8.26
N ALA A 123 -13.15 12.12 9.06
CA ALA A 123 -13.04 12.14 10.51
C ALA A 123 -12.88 10.70 11.05
N PRO A 124 -11.78 10.40 11.77
CA PRO A 124 -11.66 9.13 12.45
C PRO A 124 -12.65 9.03 13.62
N PRO A 125 -12.93 7.82 14.12
CA PRO A 125 -13.65 7.67 15.38
C PRO A 125 -12.92 8.38 16.52
N ASP A 126 -13.64 8.78 17.56
CA ASP A 126 -13.06 9.45 18.73
C ASP A 126 -11.98 8.59 19.37
N LEU A 127 -10.73 9.07 19.30
CA LEU A 127 -9.58 8.41 19.89
C LEU A 127 -9.27 9.00 21.27
N SER A 128 -9.14 8.13 22.27
CA SER A 128 -8.61 8.48 23.58
C SER A 128 -7.12 8.85 23.49
N ALA A 129 -6.63 9.65 24.44
CA ALA A 129 -5.20 9.97 24.54
C ALA A 129 -4.31 8.72 24.57
N ARG A 130 -4.79 7.62 25.17
CA ARG A 130 -4.06 6.34 25.17
C ARG A 130 -3.95 5.73 23.78
N GLN A 131 -5.01 5.80 22.97
CA GLN A 131 -4.98 5.35 21.57
C GLN A 131 -4.05 6.22 20.73
N LEU A 132 -4.09 7.55 20.90
CA LEU A 132 -3.16 8.45 20.21
C LEU A 132 -1.69 8.16 20.54
N ARG A 133 -1.36 7.92 21.82
CA ARG A 133 -0.01 7.52 22.22
C ARG A 133 0.45 6.22 21.57
N ARG A 134 -0.46 5.26 21.36
CA ARG A 134 -0.15 4.00 20.66
C ARG A 134 0.11 4.21 19.18
N LEU A 135 -0.55 5.16 18.52
CA LEU A 135 -0.26 5.48 17.11
C LEU A 135 1.12 6.12 16.94
N VAL A 136 1.60 6.86 17.94
CA VAL A 136 2.91 7.55 17.89
C VAL A 136 4.07 6.64 18.33
N TYR A 137 3.88 5.86 19.39
CA TYR A 137 4.97 5.08 20.02
C TYR A 137 4.84 3.56 19.91
N GLY A 138 3.68 3.06 19.49
CA GLY A 138 3.44 1.64 19.24
C GLY A 138 3.86 1.26 17.83
#